data_AF-A0A257LIE2-F1
#
_entry.id   AF-A0A257LIE2-F1
#
_cell.length_a   1.000
_cell.length_b   1.000
_cell.length_c   1.000
_cell.angle_alpha   90.00
_cell.angle_beta   90.00
_cell.angle_gamma   90.00
#
_symmetry.space_group_name_H-M   'P 1'
#
loop_
_entity.id
_entity.type
_entity.pdbx_description
1 polymer ?
#
loop_
_entity_poly.entity_id
_entity_poly.type
_entity_poly.pdbx_seq_one_letter_code
_entity_poly.pdbx_strand_id
1 'polypeptide(L)'
;LSVAFGEALHGERIDLQTIQHALLKSSAAALAGRFHDRQTSAAVINAHQIGQTSALPRNQAFHALENDTTSNELSQVLSSFSEQFDSSFELHSTIHAPSTIWIGGHTLRETLASSSGHAITFYDFSTGAFVALNQPGVLHLPGLAINGVIVAMSMPDPFQKGDAPIQLGKKPGTWGKLLPGFHLIADESGELRAHGPAAPEEGLALPRGTSLDAEGFLVAHSNAHGS
;
A
#
# COMPACT_ATOMS: atom_id res chain seq x y z
N LEU A 1 32.92 -11.69 9.05
CA LEU A 1 31.47 -11.42 9.14
C LEU A 1 30.90 -11.59 7.74
N SER A 2 30.12 -12.64 7.49
CA SER A 2 29.39 -12.84 6.24
C SER A 2 27.93 -12.57 6.53
N VAL A 3 27.45 -11.37 6.21
CA VAL A 3 26.02 -11.06 6.24
C VAL A 3 25.48 -11.43 4.86
N ALA A 4 24.86 -12.60 4.75
CA ALA A 4 24.16 -13.00 3.54
C ALA A 4 22.70 -12.53 3.65
N PHE A 5 22.28 -11.65 2.75
CA PHE A 5 20.89 -11.24 2.59
C PHE A 5 20.26 -12.08 1.47
N GLY A 6 19.43 -13.07 1.84
CA GLY A 6 18.60 -13.83 0.89
C GLY A 6 19.19 -15.15 0.39
N GLU A 7 18.34 -15.93 -0.31
CA GLU A 7 18.73 -17.18 -0.98
C GLU A 7 19.81 -16.93 -2.05
N ALA A 8 20.74 -17.89 -2.21
CA ALA A 8 21.76 -17.81 -3.24
C ALA A 8 21.11 -17.88 -4.64
N LEU A 9 21.28 -16.82 -5.44
CA LEU A 9 20.83 -16.80 -6.83
C LEU A 9 21.79 -17.64 -7.69
N HIS A 10 21.32 -18.78 -8.22
CA HIS A 10 22.12 -19.62 -9.11
C HIS A 10 22.15 -19.04 -10.53
N GLY A 11 23.37 -18.87 -11.07
CA GLY A 11 23.68 -17.99 -12.20
C GLY A 11 23.12 -18.33 -13.59
N GLU A 12 22.33 -19.39 -13.76
CA GLU A 12 21.88 -19.82 -15.08
C GLU A 12 20.58 -19.16 -15.57
N ARG A 13 19.84 -18.45 -14.70
CA ARG A 13 18.64 -17.66 -15.07
C ARG A 13 18.42 -16.44 -14.15
N ILE A 14 19.38 -15.52 -14.10
CA ILE A 14 19.18 -14.26 -13.39
C ILE A 14 18.61 -13.24 -14.39
N ASP A 15 17.29 -13.05 -14.38
CA ASP A 15 16.62 -11.92 -15.02
C ASP A 15 16.19 -10.86 -13.99
N LEU A 16 15.73 -9.70 -14.48
CA LEU A 16 15.33 -8.57 -13.62
C LEU A 16 14.22 -8.96 -12.62
N GLN A 17 13.29 -9.81 -13.06
CA GLN A 17 12.18 -10.28 -12.23
C GLN A 17 12.67 -11.17 -11.09
N THR A 18 13.64 -12.05 -11.36
CA THR A 18 14.27 -12.90 -10.35
C THR A 18 15.02 -12.08 -9.30
N ILE A 19 15.74 -11.03 -9.72
CA ILE A 19 16.42 -10.10 -8.80
C ILE A 19 15.39 -9.36 -7.94
N GLN A 20 14.34 -8.83 -8.54
CA GLN A 20 13.28 -8.10 -7.85
C GLN A 20 12.61 -8.98 -6.79
N HIS A 21 12.27 -10.22 -7.13
CA HIS A 21 11.66 -11.17 -6.21
C HIS A 21 12.57 -11.50 -5.02
N ALA A 22 13.86 -11.70 -5.28
CA ALA A 22 14.85 -11.96 -4.23
C ALA A 22 15.02 -10.76 -3.29
N LEU A 23 15.01 -9.53 -3.82
CA LEU A 23 15.06 -8.31 -3.01
C LEU A 23 13.82 -8.17 -2.12
N LEU A 24 12.63 -8.45 -2.65
CA LEU A 24 11.37 -8.43 -1.90
C LEU A 24 11.38 -9.48 -0.77
N LYS A 25 11.78 -10.72 -1.07
CA LYS A 25 11.94 -11.78 -0.05
C LYS A 25 12.94 -11.41 1.04
N SER A 26 14.09 -10.87 0.66
CA SER A 26 15.12 -10.43 1.62
C SER A 26 14.61 -9.28 2.50
N SER A 27 13.85 -8.33 1.94
CA SER A 27 13.18 -7.28 2.70
C SER A 27 12.18 -7.86 3.70
N ALA A 28 11.38 -8.85 3.28
CA ALA A 28 10.43 -9.55 4.15
C ALA A 28 11.13 -10.25 5.31
N ALA A 29 12.21 -10.99 5.04
CA ALA A 29 12.99 -11.67 6.07
C ALA A 29 13.64 -10.69 7.06
N ALA A 30 14.22 -9.59 6.56
CA ALA A 30 14.81 -8.56 7.40
C ALA A 30 13.76 -7.88 8.30
N LEU A 31 12.54 -7.66 7.80
CA LEU A 31 11.45 -7.06 8.57
C LEU A 31 10.87 -8.06 9.57
N ALA A 32 10.72 -9.34 9.20
CA ALA A 32 10.34 -10.42 10.13
C ALA A 32 11.29 -10.49 11.33
N GLY A 33 12.60 -10.35 11.08
CA GLY A 33 13.61 -10.34 12.14
C GLY A 33 13.47 -9.21 13.16
N ARG A 34 12.78 -8.11 12.81
CA ARG A 34 12.51 -6.99 13.73
C ARG A 34 11.31 -7.24 14.64
N PHE A 35 10.41 -8.13 14.22
CA PHE A 35 9.17 -8.46 14.93
C PHE A 35 9.16 -9.91 15.42
N HIS A 36 10.33 -10.41 15.85
CA HIS A 36 10.50 -11.78 16.32
C HIS A 36 9.62 -12.15 17.53
N ASP A 37 9.08 -11.15 18.24
CA ASP A 37 8.14 -11.40 19.32
C ASP A 37 6.74 -11.72 18.76
N ARG A 38 6.27 -12.95 19.03
CA ARG A 38 4.98 -13.50 18.57
C ARG A 38 3.76 -12.70 19.03
N GLN A 39 3.94 -11.69 19.86
CA GLN A 39 2.86 -10.82 20.35
C GLN A 39 2.63 -9.58 19.50
N THR A 40 3.52 -9.26 18.55
CA THR A 40 3.32 -8.08 17.70
C THR A 40 2.18 -8.33 16.71
N SER A 41 1.15 -7.47 16.73
CA SER A 41 0.01 -7.63 15.84
C SER A 41 0.36 -7.30 14.38
N ALA A 42 -0.37 -7.90 13.43
CA ALA A 42 -0.22 -7.58 12.01
C ALA A 42 -0.43 -6.09 11.72
N ALA A 43 -1.32 -5.41 12.46
CA ALA A 43 -1.56 -3.98 12.35
C ALA A 43 -0.32 -3.15 12.72
N VAL A 44 0.40 -3.50 13.79
CA VAL A 44 1.64 -2.82 14.20
C VAL A 44 2.73 -3.01 13.15
N ILE A 45 2.88 -4.23 12.64
CA ILE A 45 3.84 -4.53 11.57
C ILE A 45 3.51 -3.75 10.30
N ASN A 46 2.24 -3.74 9.89
CA ASN A 46 1.80 -3.08 8.66
C ASN A 46 1.93 -1.56 8.75
N ALA A 47 1.63 -0.97 9.91
CA ALA A 47 1.91 0.43 10.21
C ALA A 47 3.40 0.78 10.03
N HIS A 48 4.31 -0.05 10.56
CA HIS A 48 5.74 0.15 10.35
C HIS A 48 6.12 0.06 8.87
N GLN A 49 5.58 -0.91 8.12
CA GLN A 49 5.81 -1.05 6.67
C GLN A 49 5.37 0.20 5.90
N ILE A 50 4.18 0.75 6.23
CA ILE A 50 3.69 2.01 5.64
C ILE A 50 4.67 3.15 5.95
N GLY A 51 5.13 3.24 7.21
CA GLY A 51 6.09 4.25 7.64
C GLY A 51 7.41 4.26 6.88
N GLN A 52 7.81 3.13 6.28
CA GLN A 52 9.02 3.06 5.44
C GLN A 52 8.87 3.72 4.08
N THR A 53 7.64 4.00 3.63
CA THR A 53 7.36 4.61 2.31
C THR A 53 7.18 6.13 2.37
N SER A 54 7.02 6.69 3.57
CA SER A 54 6.58 8.09 3.80
C SER A 54 5.32 8.49 3.03
N ALA A 55 4.46 7.52 2.67
CA ALA A 55 3.18 7.76 2.03
C ALA A 55 2.19 8.49 2.96
N LEU A 56 2.18 8.12 4.24
CA LEU A 56 1.41 8.80 5.27
C LEU A 56 2.30 9.79 6.05
N PRO A 57 1.74 10.92 6.49
CA PRO A 57 2.52 11.97 7.12
C PRO A 57 2.86 11.55 8.56
N ARG A 58 4.08 11.82 8.99
CA ARG A 58 4.51 11.65 10.39
C ARG A 58 4.29 12.96 11.15
N ASN A 59 3.95 12.91 12.44
CA ASN A 59 3.71 14.09 13.28
C ASN A 59 2.59 15.02 12.78
N GLN A 60 1.67 14.52 11.96
CA GLN A 60 0.56 15.31 11.40
C GLN A 60 -0.74 14.50 11.42
N ALA A 61 -1.87 15.20 11.23
CA ALA A 61 -3.17 14.55 11.11
C ALA A 61 -3.41 14.00 9.70
N PHE A 62 -4.15 12.90 9.64
CA PHE A 62 -4.79 12.39 8.44
C PHE A 62 -6.19 11.89 8.81
N HIS A 63 -7.08 11.90 7.82
CA HIS A 63 -8.51 11.85 8.06
C HIS A 63 -9.19 10.69 7.35
N ALA A 64 -10.33 10.27 7.88
CA ALA A 64 -11.24 9.31 7.28
C ALA A 64 -12.69 9.71 7.54
N LEU A 65 -13.61 9.19 6.74
CA LEU A 65 -15.04 9.34 7.01
C LEU A 65 -15.52 8.27 7.99
N GLU A 66 -16.29 8.68 9.01
CA GLU A 66 -16.88 7.78 10.02
C GLU A 66 -17.76 6.68 9.40
N ASN A 67 -18.45 7.00 8.31
CA ASN A 67 -19.39 6.11 7.64
C ASN A 67 -18.77 5.33 6.47
N ASP A 68 -17.46 5.41 6.26
CA ASP A 68 -16.77 4.63 5.23
C ASP A 68 -16.34 3.27 5.80
N THR A 69 -16.86 2.19 5.21
CA THR A 69 -16.56 0.82 5.64
C THR A 69 -15.06 0.52 5.60
N THR A 70 -14.35 1.02 4.59
CA THR A 70 -12.91 0.80 4.45
C THR A 70 -12.12 1.49 5.57
N SER A 71 -12.58 2.65 6.05
CA SER A 71 -11.97 3.31 7.20
C SER A 71 -12.10 2.50 8.49
N ASN A 72 -13.23 1.80 8.66
CA ASN A 72 -13.43 0.87 9.79
C ASN A 72 -12.54 -0.37 9.67
N GLU A 73 -12.44 -0.96 8.48
CA GLU A 73 -11.57 -2.11 8.19
C GLU A 73 -10.09 -1.79 8.43
N LEU A 74 -9.66 -0.57 8.10
CA LEU A 74 -8.28 -0.11 8.26
C LEU A 74 -7.98 0.53 9.62
N SER A 75 -8.98 0.68 10.49
CA SER A 75 -8.86 1.40 11.76
C SER A 75 -7.67 0.94 12.60
N GLN A 76 -7.48 -0.38 12.76
CA GLN A 76 -6.39 -0.92 13.56
C GLN A 76 -4.99 -0.55 13.02
N VAL A 77 -4.79 -0.64 11.70
CA VAL A 77 -3.49 -0.29 11.09
C VAL A 77 -3.25 1.22 11.14
N LEU A 78 -4.29 2.02 10.90
CA LEU A 78 -4.19 3.48 10.92
C LEU A 78 -3.93 4.02 12.34
N SER A 79 -4.61 3.48 13.36
CA SER A 79 -4.31 3.79 14.76
C SER A 79 -2.91 3.34 15.15
N SER A 80 -2.48 2.14 14.74
CA SER A 80 -1.11 1.66 15.00
C SER A 80 -0.05 2.55 14.34
N PHE A 81 -0.34 3.09 13.15
CA PHE A 81 0.54 4.05 12.47
C PHE A 81 0.61 5.37 13.24
N SER A 82 -0.54 5.90 13.65
CA SER A 82 -0.63 7.11 14.47
C SER A 82 0.21 7.02 15.74
N GLU A 83 0.11 5.91 16.47
CA GLU A 83 0.89 5.67 17.68
C GLU A 83 2.40 5.57 17.40
N GLN A 84 2.81 4.87 16.33
CA GLN A 84 4.23 4.65 16.04
C GLN A 84 4.97 5.88 15.49
N PHE A 85 4.24 6.79 14.82
CA PHE A 85 4.82 7.92 14.11
C PHE A 85 4.28 9.28 14.61
N ASP A 86 3.79 9.31 15.84
CA ASP A 86 3.28 10.51 16.53
C ASP A 86 2.25 11.30 15.70
N SER A 87 1.45 10.59 14.90
CA SER A 87 0.47 11.16 13.97
C SER A 87 -0.95 11.09 14.54
N SER A 88 -1.89 11.87 14.00
CA SER A 88 -3.29 11.85 14.44
C SER A 88 -4.17 11.20 13.37
N PHE A 89 -4.86 10.11 13.71
CA PHE A 89 -5.88 9.51 12.84
C PHE A 89 -7.25 10.02 13.30
N GLU A 90 -7.90 10.81 12.45
CA GLU A 90 -9.14 11.49 12.83
C GLU A 90 -10.31 11.05 11.95
N LEU A 91 -11.37 10.62 12.61
CA LEU A 91 -12.63 10.30 11.97
C LEU A 91 -13.53 11.54 11.94
N HIS A 92 -14.17 11.75 10.80
CA HIS A 92 -15.03 12.90 10.57
C HIS A 92 -16.32 12.49 9.87
N SER A 93 -17.43 13.14 10.21
CA SER A 93 -18.72 12.90 9.55
C SER A 93 -18.80 13.53 8.15
N THR A 94 -18.00 14.56 7.88
CA THR A 94 -17.96 15.28 6.59
C THR A 94 -16.56 15.79 6.27
N ILE A 95 -16.30 16.03 4.99
CA ILE A 95 -15.06 16.64 4.51
C ILE A 95 -15.09 18.15 4.77
N HIS A 96 -14.17 18.64 5.59
CA HIS A 96 -14.18 20.04 6.05
C HIS A 96 -12.79 20.73 5.96
N ALA A 97 -11.72 19.97 5.71
CA ALA A 97 -10.36 20.48 5.70
C ALA A 97 -9.72 20.41 4.29
N PRO A 98 -9.47 21.56 3.63
CA PRO A 98 -8.62 21.59 2.45
C PRO A 98 -7.14 21.36 2.84
N SER A 99 -6.38 20.79 1.91
CA SER A 99 -4.94 20.49 2.00
C SER A 99 -4.56 19.42 3.02
N THR A 100 -5.44 18.45 3.27
CA THR A 100 -5.17 17.32 4.18
C THR A 100 -5.20 15.98 3.46
N ILE A 101 -4.58 14.97 4.09
CA ILE A 101 -4.59 13.59 3.61
C ILE A 101 -5.85 12.91 4.11
N TRP A 102 -6.61 12.35 3.17
CA TRP A 102 -7.82 11.57 3.43
C TRP A 102 -7.60 10.12 2.99
N ILE A 103 -8.03 9.18 3.81
CA ILE A 103 -7.91 7.74 3.59
C ILE A 103 -9.30 7.12 3.69
N GLY A 104 -9.67 6.31 2.70
CA GLY A 104 -10.96 5.64 2.73
C GLY A 104 -11.21 4.80 1.49
N GLY A 105 -12.46 4.44 1.31
CA GLY A 105 -12.92 3.59 0.23
C GLY A 105 -14.03 4.25 -0.56
N HIS A 106 -15.10 3.48 -0.77
CA HIS A 106 -16.15 3.83 -1.71
C HIS A 106 -16.90 5.10 -1.31
N THR A 107 -17.28 5.23 -0.04
CA THR A 107 -18.04 6.38 0.47
C THR A 107 -17.26 7.68 0.30
N LEU A 108 -15.99 7.69 0.67
CA LEU A 108 -15.12 8.86 0.48
C LEU A 108 -14.92 9.17 -1.01
N ARG A 109 -14.73 8.15 -1.84
CA ARG A 109 -14.58 8.31 -3.29
C ARG A 109 -15.80 8.98 -3.92
N GLU A 110 -17.01 8.54 -3.60
CA GLU A 110 -18.27 9.13 -4.10
C GLU A 110 -18.48 10.56 -3.59
N THR A 111 -18.17 10.80 -2.31
CA THR A 111 -18.24 12.13 -1.71
C THR A 111 -17.32 13.10 -2.43
N LEU A 112 -16.08 12.68 -2.70
CA LEU A 112 -15.10 13.51 -3.41
C LEU A 112 -15.52 13.76 -4.87
N ALA A 113 -16.01 12.73 -5.58
CA ALA A 113 -16.49 12.85 -6.95
C ALA A 113 -17.63 13.88 -7.11
N SER A 114 -18.42 14.08 -6.05
CA SER A 114 -19.55 15.02 -6.01
C SER A 114 -19.19 16.38 -5.41
N SER A 115 -18.00 16.53 -4.84
CA SER A 115 -17.55 17.74 -4.15
C SER A 115 -16.82 18.71 -5.08
N SER A 116 -16.94 20.02 -4.83
CA SER A 116 -16.17 21.04 -5.55
C SER A 116 -15.29 21.84 -4.58
N GLY A 117 -14.00 22.02 -4.91
CA GLY A 117 -13.21 23.14 -4.37
C GLY A 117 -12.20 22.83 -3.26
N HIS A 118 -11.99 21.57 -2.86
CA HIS A 118 -10.96 21.23 -1.88
C HIS A 118 -9.73 20.61 -2.55
N ALA A 119 -8.54 21.16 -2.26
CA ALA A 119 -7.27 20.50 -2.57
C ALA A 119 -7.10 19.31 -1.60
N ILE A 120 -7.25 18.07 -2.04
CA ILE A 120 -7.23 16.89 -1.16
C ILE A 120 -6.26 15.85 -1.71
N THR A 121 -5.43 15.27 -0.84
CA THR A 121 -4.69 14.05 -1.16
C THR A 121 -5.53 12.86 -0.69
N PHE A 122 -6.00 12.04 -1.61
CA PHE A 122 -6.92 10.93 -1.33
C PHE A 122 -6.24 9.58 -1.56
N TYR A 123 -5.99 8.85 -0.48
CA TYR A 123 -5.65 7.44 -0.49
C TYR A 123 -6.89 6.58 -0.63
N ASP A 124 -7.07 6.04 -1.83
CA ASP A 124 -8.23 5.26 -2.22
C ASP A 124 -7.96 3.77 -2.10
N PHE A 125 -8.64 3.13 -1.16
CA PHE A 125 -8.63 1.68 -0.94
C PHE A 125 -9.94 1.02 -1.35
N SER A 126 -10.80 1.73 -2.10
CA SER A 126 -12.01 1.14 -2.67
C SER A 126 -11.68 0.07 -3.72
N THR A 127 -12.64 -0.80 -4.00
CA THR A 127 -12.55 -1.75 -5.11
C THR A 127 -12.36 -1.07 -6.47
N GLY A 128 -12.76 0.21 -6.59
CA GLY A 128 -12.60 1.05 -7.78
C GLY A 128 -11.29 1.84 -7.83
N ALA A 129 -10.39 1.70 -6.85
CA ALA A 129 -9.16 2.51 -6.74
C ALA A 129 -8.30 2.47 -8.02
N PHE A 130 -8.29 1.34 -8.74
CA PHE A 130 -7.54 1.19 -9.98
C PHE A 130 -7.96 2.17 -11.09
N VAL A 131 -9.20 2.66 -11.05
CA VAL A 131 -9.72 3.68 -11.97
C VAL A 131 -9.44 5.07 -11.38
N ALA A 132 -8.76 5.92 -12.14
CA ALA A 132 -8.45 7.28 -11.71
C ALA A 132 -9.72 8.08 -11.36
N LEU A 133 -9.68 8.82 -10.25
CA LEU A 133 -10.68 9.82 -9.90
C LEU A 133 -10.25 11.18 -10.46
N ASN A 134 -10.83 11.58 -11.60
CA ASN A 134 -10.50 12.84 -12.28
C ASN A 134 -11.30 14.02 -11.72
N GLN A 135 -11.21 14.27 -10.41
CA GLN A 135 -11.89 15.39 -9.76
C GLN A 135 -10.94 16.58 -9.57
N PRO A 136 -11.28 17.80 -10.04
CA PRO A 136 -10.45 18.98 -9.82
C PRO A 136 -10.13 19.21 -8.33
N GLY A 137 -8.84 19.39 -8.01
CA GLY A 137 -8.35 19.57 -6.64
C GLY A 137 -8.03 18.26 -5.90
N VAL A 138 -8.45 17.09 -6.41
CA VAL A 138 -8.17 15.81 -5.74
C VAL A 138 -6.93 15.15 -6.36
N LEU A 139 -5.87 15.02 -5.56
CA LEU A 139 -4.76 14.13 -5.84
C LEU A 139 -5.15 12.71 -5.44
N HIS A 140 -5.63 11.95 -6.43
CA HIS A 140 -5.97 10.54 -6.24
C HIS A 140 -4.71 9.65 -6.18
N LEU A 141 -4.60 8.87 -5.11
CA LEU A 141 -3.53 7.93 -4.81
C LEU A 141 -4.14 6.55 -4.52
N PRO A 142 -4.17 5.64 -5.51
CA PRO A 142 -4.74 4.32 -5.28
C PRO A 142 -3.85 3.46 -4.38
N GLY A 143 -4.48 2.59 -3.61
CA GLY A 143 -3.85 1.55 -2.81
C GLY A 143 -4.65 0.26 -2.85
N LEU A 144 -4.06 -0.80 -2.35
CA LEU A 144 -4.72 -2.09 -2.16
C LEU A 144 -4.63 -2.51 -0.70
N ALA A 145 -5.78 -2.78 -0.10
CA ALA A 145 -5.89 -3.40 1.21
C ALA A 145 -6.72 -4.68 1.13
N ILE A 146 -6.31 -5.69 1.89
CA ILE A 146 -6.97 -7.00 1.96
C ILE A 146 -7.06 -7.38 3.43
N ASN A 147 -8.27 -7.64 3.91
CA ASN A 147 -8.54 -8.05 5.31
C ASN A 147 -7.89 -7.12 6.35
N GLY A 148 -8.00 -5.80 6.16
CA GLY A 148 -7.43 -4.80 7.08
C GLY A 148 -5.91 -4.57 6.95
N VAL A 149 -5.23 -5.26 6.02
CA VAL A 149 -3.80 -5.12 5.76
C VAL A 149 -3.59 -4.36 4.45
N ILE A 150 -2.86 -3.24 4.52
CA ILE A 150 -2.46 -2.49 3.34
C ILE A 150 -1.26 -3.19 2.70
N VAL A 151 -1.42 -3.62 1.45
CA VAL A 151 -0.43 -4.40 0.70
C VAL A 151 0.35 -3.52 -0.27
N ALA A 152 -0.32 -2.58 -0.93
CA ALA A 152 0.29 -1.67 -1.88
C ALA A 152 -0.25 -0.25 -1.73
N MET A 153 0.59 0.75 -2.00
CA MET A 153 0.22 2.17 -1.94
C MET A 153 0.92 2.97 -3.04
N SER A 154 0.17 3.90 -3.63
CA SER A 154 0.76 4.98 -4.43
C SER A 154 1.37 6.03 -3.51
N MET A 155 2.47 6.65 -3.91
CA MET A 155 3.12 7.72 -3.14
C MET A 155 3.00 9.04 -3.92
N PRO A 156 2.73 10.16 -3.24
CA PRO A 156 2.62 11.46 -3.90
C PRO A 156 3.94 11.86 -4.57
N ASP A 157 3.86 12.50 -5.73
CA ASP A 157 4.99 13.04 -6.50
C ASP A 157 4.72 14.52 -6.82
N PRO A 158 5.61 15.47 -6.45
CA PRO A 158 6.88 15.28 -5.73
C PRO A 158 6.69 15.00 -4.24
N PHE A 159 7.61 14.19 -3.69
CA PHE A 159 7.78 14.08 -2.23
C PHE A 159 7.95 15.49 -1.62
N GLN A 160 7.35 15.74 -0.47
CA GLN A 160 7.69 16.91 0.33
C GLN A 160 9.16 16.80 0.78
N LYS A 161 10.03 17.53 0.08
CA LYS A 161 11.43 17.93 0.34
C LYS A 161 12.38 16.94 1.05
N GLY A 162 13.38 16.49 0.28
CA GLY A 162 14.68 15.97 0.73
C GLY A 162 15.59 15.67 -0.46
N ASP A 163 16.92 15.59 -0.26
CA ASP A 163 17.94 15.31 -1.32
C ASP A 163 17.96 13.84 -1.79
N ALA A 164 16.88 13.08 -1.57
CA ALA A 164 16.79 11.69 -1.99
C ALA A 164 16.52 11.59 -3.51
N PRO A 165 17.05 10.56 -4.20
CA PRO A 165 16.72 10.30 -5.60
C PRO A 165 15.21 10.22 -5.82
N ILE A 166 14.72 10.79 -6.92
CA ILE A 166 13.31 10.73 -7.32
C ILE A 166 12.89 9.25 -7.44
N GLN A 167 12.02 8.80 -6.53
CA GLN A 167 11.33 7.53 -6.68
C GLN A 167 9.95 7.81 -7.24
N LEU A 168 9.66 7.32 -8.44
CA LEU A 168 8.30 7.32 -8.97
C LEU A 168 7.45 6.46 -8.04
N GLY A 169 6.62 7.12 -7.23
CA GLY A 169 5.70 6.47 -6.28
C GLY A 169 4.29 6.29 -6.84
N LYS A 170 3.98 6.93 -7.97
CA LYS A 170 2.67 6.91 -8.61
C LYS A 170 2.82 6.48 -10.07
N LYS A 171 1.96 5.56 -10.51
CA LYS A 171 1.82 5.15 -11.91
C LYS A 171 0.35 4.97 -12.23
N PRO A 172 -0.18 5.58 -13.32
CA PRO A 172 -1.57 5.39 -13.73
C PRO A 172 -1.90 3.92 -13.98
N GLY A 173 -3.10 3.48 -13.61
CA GLY A 173 -3.54 2.09 -13.81
C GLY A 173 -2.78 1.09 -12.93
N THR A 174 -2.46 1.47 -11.69
CA THR A 174 -1.80 0.60 -10.70
C THR A 174 -2.42 0.86 -9.32
N TRP A 175 -2.25 -0.06 -8.38
CA TRP A 175 -2.51 0.19 -6.95
C TRP A 175 -1.30 0.79 -6.22
N GLY A 176 -0.32 1.29 -6.96
CA GLY A 176 0.95 1.75 -6.42
C GLY A 176 1.96 0.62 -6.23
N LYS A 177 2.97 0.85 -5.39
CA LYS A 177 4.04 -0.10 -5.13
C LYS A 177 3.69 -1.03 -3.98
N LEU A 178 4.17 -2.26 -4.06
CA LEU A 178 4.11 -3.21 -2.96
C LEU A 178 4.84 -2.62 -1.74
N LEU A 179 4.22 -2.67 -0.56
CA LEU A 179 4.84 -2.15 0.65
C LEU A 179 6.09 -2.97 1.01
N PRO A 180 7.14 -2.34 1.57
CA PRO A 180 8.33 -3.05 2.02
C PRO A 180 7.99 -4.23 2.94
N GLY A 181 8.68 -5.35 2.75
CA GLY A 181 8.44 -6.57 3.51
C GLY A 181 7.34 -7.50 2.96
N PHE A 182 6.63 -7.11 1.90
CA PHE A 182 5.81 -8.05 1.13
C PHE A 182 6.57 -8.62 -0.07
N HIS A 183 6.21 -9.83 -0.47
CA HIS A 183 6.58 -10.47 -1.71
C HIS A 183 5.40 -11.32 -2.20
N LEU A 184 5.38 -11.68 -3.48
CA LEU A 184 4.27 -12.43 -4.07
C LEU A 184 4.67 -13.90 -4.28
N ILE A 185 3.76 -14.84 -4.00
CA ILE A 185 3.94 -16.26 -4.29
C ILE A 185 2.67 -16.74 -5.00
N ALA A 186 2.81 -17.52 -6.07
CA ALA A 186 1.68 -18.16 -6.71
C ALA A 186 1.23 -19.38 -5.90
N ASP A 187 -0.07 -19.53 -5.68
CA ASP A 187 -0.63 -20.75 -5.09
C ASP A 187 -0.73 -21.89 -6.11
N GLU A 188 -1.27 -23.03 -5.69
CA GLU A 188 -1.44 -24.22 -6.55
C GLU A 188 -2.28 -23.96 -7.81
N SER A 189 -3.15 -22.94 -7.78
CA SER A 189 -3.98 -22.53 -8.91
C SER A 189 -3.28 -21.53 -9.84
N GLY A 190 -2.09 -21.05 -9.48
CA GLY A 190 -1.34 -20.03 -10.20
C GLY A 190 -1.74 -18.59 -9.85
N GLU A 191 -2.67 -18.40 -8.91
CA GLU A 191 -3.09 -17.07 -8.46
C GLU A 191 -2.08 -16.52 -7.44
N LEU A 192 -1.78 -15.22 -7.53
CA LEU A 192 -0.78 -14.58 -6.67
C LEU A 192 -1.34 -14.25 -5.28
N ARG A 193 -0.55 -14.55 -4.26
CA ARG A 193 -0.79 -14.20 -2.85
C ARG A 193 0.34 -13.33 -2.34
N ALA A 194 0.01 -12.31 -1.56
CA ALA A 194 1.00 -11.47 -0.88
C ALA A 194 1.40 -12.11 0.45
N HIS A 195 2.68 -12.41 0.59
CA HIS A 195 3.30 -12.92 1.81
C HIS A 195 4.21 -11.86 2.42
N GLY A 196 4.27 -11.84 3.73
CA GLY A 196 5.10 -10.90 4.47
C GLY A 196 4.77 -10.94 5.95
N PRO A 197 5.50 -10.17 6.79
CA PRO A 197 5.36 -10.25 8.24
C PRO A 197 3.98 -9.80 8.77
N ALA A 198 3.24 -8.99 8.00
CA ALA A 198 1.86 -8.60 8.33
C ALA A 198 0.79 -9.49 7.68
N ALA A 199 1.18 -10.46 6.83
CA ALA A 199 0.26 -11.42 6.23
C ALA A 199 0.11 -12.66 7.14
N PRO A 200 -1.02 -13.39 7.06
CA PRO A 200 -1.09 -14.74 7.63
C PRO A 200 -0.13 -15.68 6.89
N GLU A 201 0.10 -16.86 7.47
CA GLU A 201 1.08 -17.84 6.94
C GLU A 201 0.76 -18.25 5.50
N GLU A 202 -0.52 -18.48 5.21
CA GLU A 202 -1.03 -18.79 3.87
C GLU A 202 -0.96 -17.62 2.88
N GLY A 203 -0.63 -16.40 3.33
CA GLY A 203 -0.61 -15.19 2.51
C GLY A 203 -1.99 -14.60 2.23
N LEU A 204 -2.02 -13.36 1.77
CA LEU A 204 -3.24 -12.62 1.41
C LEU A 204 -3.56 -12.83 -0.07
N ALA A 205 -4.77 -13.31 -0.40
CA ALA A 205 -5.20 -13.50 -1.78
C ALA A 205 -5.35 -12.16 -2.51
N LEU A 206 -4.61 -11.94 -3.59
CA LEU A 206 -4.73 -10.74 -4.40
C LEU A 206 -5.96 -10.81 -5.32
N PRO A 207 -6.47 -9.67 -5.82
CA PRO A 207 -7.45 -9.68 -6.90
C PRO A 207 -6.95 -10.52 -8.09
N ARG A 208 -7.84 -11.28 -8.72
CA ARG A 208 -7.46 -12.14 -9.86
C ARG A 208 -6.81 -11.34 -10.98
N GLY A 209 -5.80 -11.95 -11.62
CA GLY A 209 -5.04 -11.31 -12.69
C GLY A 209 -4.08 -10.22 -12.21
N THR A 210 -3.83 -10.11 -10.91
CA THR A 210 -2.82 -9.18 -10.38
C THR A 210 -1.41 -9.67 -10.69
N SER A 211 -0.49 -8.75 -11.00
CA SER A 211 0.95 -9.02 -11.12
C SER A 211 1.78 -7.80 -10.69
N LEU A 212 3.11 -7.97 -10.66
CA LEU A 212 4.05 -6.86 -10.57
C LEU A 212 4.59 -6.53 -11.95
N ASP A 213 4.61 -5.25 -12.29
CA ASP A 213 5.34 -4.78 -13.47
C ASP A 213 6.86 -4.68 -13.22
N ALA A 214 7.61 -4.35 -14.27
CA ALA A 214 9.07 -4.22 -14.21
C ALA A 214 9.57 -3.13 -13.25
N GLU A 215 8.70 -2.20 -12.85
CA GLU A 215 9.00 -1.11 -11.91
C GLU A 215 8.52 -1.41 -10.48
N GLY A 216 7.90 -2.58 -10.27
CA GLY A 216 7.39 -3.04 -8.98
C GLY A 216 6.06 -2.42 -8.57
N PHE A 217 5.29 -1.91 -9.53
CA PHE A 217 3.91 -1.53 -9.29
C PHE A 217 3.00 -2.74 -9.38
N LEU A 218 2.02 -2.78 -8.48
CA LEU A 218 0.96 -3.79 -8.48
C LEU A 218 -0.10 -3.40 -9.51
N VAL A 219 -0.24 -4.23 -10.53
CA VAL A 219 -1.14 -4.00 -11.66
C VAL A 219 -2.20 -5.09 -11.75
N ALA A 220 -3.39 -4.74 -12.20
CA ALA A 220 -4.37 -5.72 -12.67
C ALA A 220 -4.15 -5.94 -14.16
N HIS A 221 -3.97 -7.18 -14.59
CA HIS A 221 -4.26 -7.54 -15.96
C HIS A 221 -5.77 -7.51 -16.11
N SER A 222 -6.27 -6.56 -16.89
CA SER A 222 -7.59 -6.72 -17.47
C SER A 222 -7.55 -8.08 -18.15
N ASN A 223 -8.39 -9.03 -17.71
CA ASN A 223 -8.70 -10.14 -18.58
C ASN A 223 -9.19 -9.48 -19.86
N ALA A 224 -8.40 -9.57 -20.93
CA ALA A 224 -8.93 -9.45 -22.25
C ALA A 224 -9.99 -10.55 -22.33
N HIS A 225 -11.23 -10.22 -21.98
CA HIS A 225 -12.37 -10.91 -22.50
C HIS A 225 -12.32 -10.65 -24.00
N GLY A 226 -11.60 -11.54 -24.68
CA GLY A 226 -11.89 -11.88 -26.05
C GLY A 226 -13.32 -12.38 -26.08
N SER A 227 -14.23 -11.56 -26.59
CA SER A 227 -15.05 -11.85 -27.77
C SER A 227 -15.83 -10.59 -28.14
#